data_AF-A0AAN7BHE5-F1
#
_entry.id   AF-A0AAN7BHE5-F1
#
_cell.length_a   1.000
_cell.length_b   1.000
_cell.length_c   1.000
_cell.angle_alpha   90.00
_cell.angle_beta   90.00
_cell.angle_gamma   90.00
#
_symmetry.space_group_name_H-M   'P 1'
#
loop_
_entity.id
_entity.type
_entity.pdbx_description
1 polymer ?
#
loop_
_entity_poly.entity_id
_entity_poly.type
_entity_poly.pdbx_seq_one_letter_code
_entity_poly.pdbx_strand_id
1 'polypeptide(L)' 'MNPSNSMFDDQGKAVIIDFNTFTRIGESLENVASTYEWYDEELKAAHPQNDLNAFDEIRIWLGG' A
#
# COMPACT_ATOMS: atom_id res chain seq x y z
N MET A 1 -0.29 -1.42 -1.37
CA MET A 1 -1.08 -0.58 -0.45
C MET A 1 -2.03 0.29 -1.28
N ASN A 2 -3.21 0.65 -0.78
CA ASN A 2 -4.16 1.52 -1.48
C ASN A 2 -4.89 2.47 -0.50
N PRO A 3 -5.71 3.44 -0.95
CA PRO A 3 -6.40 4.39 -0.06
C PRO A 3 -7.28 3.74 1.03
N SER A 4 -7.88 2.58 0.74
CA SER A 4 -8.73 1.83 1.68
C SER A 4 -7.94 1.21 2.84
N ASN A 5 -6.61 1.12 2.73
CA ASN A 5 -5.72 0.74 3.83
C ASN A 5 -5.43 1.89 4.80
N SER A 6 -6.16 3.01 4.72
CA SER A 6 -6.00 4.15 5.62
C SER A 6 -7.35 4.67 6.11
N MET A 7 -7.39 5.16 7.35
CA MET A 7 -8.56 5.83 7.93
C MET A 7 -8.13 7.06 8.73
N PHE A 8 -9.07 7.96 9.01
CA PHE A 8 -8.88 9.01 10.01
C PHE A 8 -9.29 8.49 11.39
N ASP A 9 -8.46 8.72 12.39
CA ASP A 9 -8.84 8.51 13.79
C ASP A 9 -9.81 9.60 14.29
N ASP A 10 -10.18 9.53 15.57
CA ASP A 10 -11.10 10.48 16.22
C ASP A 10 -10.57 11.92 16.26
N GLN A 11 -9.26 12.11 16.07
CA GLN A 11 -8.59 13.41 16.00
C GLN A 11 -8.39 13.89 14.54
N GLY A 12 -8.89 13.14 13.56
CA GLY A 12 -8.71 13.46 12.14
C GLY A 12 -7.30 13.17 11.62
N LYS A 13 -6.49 12.39 12.32
CA LYS A 13 -5.16 11.97 11.87
C LYS A 13 -5.27 10.70 11.04
N ALA A 14 -4.58 10.67 9.90
CA ALA A 14 -4.50 9.48 9.07
C ALA A 14 -3.70 8.37 9.78
N VAL A 15 -4.28 7.17 9.84
CA VAL A 15 -3.68 5.95 10.37
C VAL A 15 -3.77 4.83 9.35
N ILE A 16 -2.74 3.99 9.29
CA ILE A 16 -2.72 2.79 8.45
C ILE A 16 -3.55 1.71 9.15
N ILE A 17 -4.39 1.05 8.37
CA ILE A 17 -5.24 -0.06 8.79
C ILE A 17 -5.04 -1.26 7.86
N ASP A 18 -5.61 -2.40 8.25
CA ASP A 18 -5.58 -3.65 7.48
C ASP A 18 -4.17 -4.17 7.19
N PHE A 19 -3.62 -4.91 8.17
CA PHE A 19 -2.26 -5.47 8.16
C PHE A 19 -2.22 -6.92 7.62
N ASN A 20 -3.30 -7.40 7.01
CA ASN A 20 -3.45 -8.83 6.69
C ASN A 20 -2.61 -9.31 5.50
N THR A 21 -2.11 -8.39 4.67
CA THR A 21 -1.32 -8.69 3.46
C THR A 21 0.17 -8.38 3.62
N PHE A 22 0.63 -8.16 4.86
CA PHE A 22 2.03 -7.85 5.14
C PHE A 22 2.92 -9.04 4.75
N THR A 23 3.92 -8.73 3.93
CA THR A 23 4.88 -9.70 3.41
C THR A 23 6.27 -9.34 3.93
N ARG A 24 7.10 -10.31 4.32
CA ARG A 24 8.42 -9.98 4.86
C ARG A 24 9.30 -9.42 3.76
N ILE A 25 10.17 -8.48 4.10
CA ILE A 25 11.13 -7.91 3.15
C ILE A 25 11.92 -9.04 2.46
N GLY A 26 11.96 -9.02 1.13
CA GLY A 26 12.61 -10.01 0.29
C GLY A 26 11.76 -11.24 -0.07
N GLU A 27 10.57 -11.42 0.52
CA GLU A 27 9.65 -12.49 0.10
C GLU A 27 8.92 -12.14 -1.21
N SER A 28 8.50 -13.17 -1.95
CA SER A 28 7.84 -13.03 -3.25
C SER A 28 6.45 -12.41 -3.12
N LEU A 29 6.10 -11.55 -4.07
CA LEU A 29 4.78 -10.92 -4.18
C LEU A 29 3.86 -11.58 -5.23
N GLU A 30 4.33 -12.59 -5.96
CA GLU A 30 3.62 -13.17 -7.12
C GLU A 30 2.23 -13.75 -6.79
N ASN A 31 1.98 -14.11 -5.53
CA ASN A 31 0.70 -14.67 -5.07
C ASN A 31 0.04 -13.85 -3.96
N VAL A 32 0.50 -12.60 -3.74
CA VAL A 32 -0.08 -11.72 -2.72
C VAL A 32 -1.28 -11.00 -3.33
N ALA A 33 -2.43 -11.10 -2.65
CA ALA A 33 -3.63 -10.39 -3.08
C ALA A 33 -3.37 -8.87 -3.09
N SER A 34 -3.58 -8.25 -4.25
CA SER A 34 -3.47 -6.80 -4.42
C SER A 34 -4.72 -6.25 -5.11
N THR A 35 -4.95 -4.95 -4.96
CA THR A 35 -6.02 -4.23 -5.65
C THR A 35 -5.53 -3.84 -7.03
N TYR A 36 -6.24 -4.25 -8.08
CA TYR A 36 -5.79 -4.17 -9.48
C TYR A 36 -5.28 -2.77 -9.91
N GLU A 37 -5.89 -1.69 -9.43
CA GLU A 37 -5.49 -0.30 -9.78
C GLU A 37 -4.26 0.21 -9.01
N TRP A 38 -3.87 -0.48 -7.93
CA TRP A 38 -2.78 -0.12 -7.02
C TRP A 38 -1.70 -1.22 -6.99
N TYR A 39 -1.72 -2.06 -8.02
CA TYR A 39 -0.83 -3.20 -8.18
C TYR A 39 0.16 -2.93 -9.31
N ASP A 40 1.44 -3.04 -8.98
CA ASP A 40 2.52 -3.00 -9.95
C ASP A 40 2.99 -4.44 -10.22
N GLU A 41 2.69 -4.93 -11.43
CA GLU A 41 3.05 -6.27 -11.89
C GLU A 41 4.57 -6.51 -11.99
N GLU A 42 5.37 -5.45 -12.07
CA GLU A 42 6.83 -5.54 -12.14
C GLU A 42 7.43 -5.81 -10.75
N LEU A 43 6.70 -5.53 -9.66
CA LEU A 43 7.14 -5.79 -8.29
C LEU A 43 7.02 -7.29 -7.94
N LYS A 44 8.11 -8.02 -8.11
CA LYS A 44 8.18 -9.46 -7.78
C LYS A 44 8.52 -9.78 -6.34
N ALA A 45 9.04 -8.82 -5.58
CA ALA A 45 9.49 -9.02 -4.21
C ALA A 45 9.12 -7.84 -3.30
N ALA A 46 8.88 -8.14 -2.03
CA ALA A 46 8.57 -7.15 -1.01
C ALA A 46 9.81 -6.29 -0.72
N HIS A 47 9.67 -4.99 -0.97
CA HIS A 47 10.68 -3.99 -0.64
C HIS A 47 10.00 -2.79 0.02
N PRO A 48 10.61 -2.13 1.03
CA PRO A 48 10.00 -0.97 1.69
C PRO A 48 9.59 0.15 0.71
N GLN A 49 10.32 0.27 -0.40
CA GLN A 49 10.01 1.25 -1.45
C GLN A 49 8.64 1.01 -2.11
N ASN A 50 8.14 -0.23 -2.13
CA ASN A 50 6.85 -0.55 -2.73
C ASN A 50 5.72 0.21 -2.00
N ASP A 51 5.77 0.22 -0.67
CA ASP A 51 4.79 0.93 0.16
C ASP A 51 4.99 2.46 0.09
N LEU A 52 6.24 2.94 0.02
CA LEU A 52 6.53 4.38 -0.13
C LEU A 52 6.01 4.92 -1.48
N ASN A 53 6.21 4.20 -2.57
CA ASN A 53 5.69 4.57 -3.88
C ASN A 53 4.16 4.61 -3.87
N ALA A 54 3.53 3.60 -3.27
CA ALA A 54 2.07 3.58 -3.12
C ALA A 54 1.56 4.77 -2.29
N PHE A 55 2.29 5.22 -1.26
CA PHE A 55 1.92 6.43 -0.52
C PHE A 55 2.03 7.70 -1.36
N ASP A 56 3.05 7.81 -2.21
CA ASP A 56 3.18 8.95 -3.13
C ASP A 56 2.05 8.97 -4.16
N GLU A 57 1.63 7.82 -4.68
CA GLU A 57 0.46 7.70 -5.55
C GLU A 57 -0.85 8.09 -4.82
N ILE A 58 -1.05 7.63 -3.58
CA ILE A 58 -2.20 8.04 -2.75
C ILE A 58 -2.19 9.55 -2.54
N ARG A 59 -1.01 10.14 -2.27
CA ARG A 59 -0.86 11.58 -2.07
C ARG A 59 -1.24 12.36 -3.34
N ILE A 60 -0.79 11.91 -4.52
CA ILE A 60 -1.13 12.53 -5.81
C ILE A 60 -2.64 12.42 -6.04
N TRP A 61 -3.21 11.23 -5.84
CA TRP A 61 -4.64 10.98 -6.00
C TRP A 61 -5.52 11.87 -5.11
N LEU A 62 -5.11 12.09 -3.86
CA LEU A 62 -5.78 13.02 -2.94
C LEU A 62 -5.67 14.50 -3.36
N GLY A 63 -4.59 14.85 -4.07
CA GLY A 63 -4.28 16.23 -4.49
C GLY A 63 -5.00 16.68 -5.76
N GLY A 64 -5.37 15.74 -6.64
CA GLY A 64 -5.94 16.03 -7.96
C GLY A 64 -4.90 16.28 -9.03
#